data_AF-A0A9W6WZR9-F1
#
_entry.id   AF-A0A9W6WZR9-F1
#
_cell.length_a   1.000
_cell.length_b   1.000
_cell.length_c   1.000
_cell.angle_alpha   90.00
_cell.angle_beta   90.00
_cell.angle_gamma   90.00
#
_symmetry.space_group_name_H-M   'P 1'
#
loop_
_entity.id
_entity.type
_entity.pdbx_description
1 polymer ?
#
loop_
_entity_poly.entity_id
_entity_poly.type
_entity_poly.pdbx_seq_one_letter_code
_entity_poly.pdbx_strand_id
1 'polypeptide(L)'
;MGSRVDSRGYLYEIVANGRNCIDVDKFDYLARDMLNLFGLRKVFDFSRLTMFNRVIDNEICYHTSVNLDIYDMFQQRYQMHKQIYNHRKGKAVEFMICDAMLLADRELGICASTQTPQDFQFLTDHVVHSIEASKSDTLADARALLKRMRRRELYEFIDEYLLPPDLMSRIPRFTSEELATQTSYDGVTLDPKDIIVSDGRLNYNFKDQNPVDNVSFYASNDLNSKFHIPKEQVSLLFPEKVSGSFSSAVG
;
A
#
# COMPACT_ATOMS: atom_id res chain seq x y z
N MET A 1 10.06 -22.85 -6.30
CA MET A 1 8.88 -22.77 -5.41
C MET A 1 8.73 -24.12 -4.73
N GLY A 2 8.73 -24.17 -3.40
CA GLY A 2 8.52 -25.43 -2.66
C GLY A 2 7.13 -26.00 -2.95
N SER A 3 7.01 -27.32 -2.99
CA SER A 3 5.71 -27.99 -3.08
C SER A 3 4.83 -27.57 -1.91
N ARG A 4 3.54 -27.31 -2.18
CA ARG A 4 2.55 -27.02 -1.14
C ARG A 4 2.48 -28.20 -0.15
N VAL A 5 2.33 -27.88 1.12
CA VAL A 5 2.24 -28.86 2.22
C VAL A 5 0.91 -29.62 2.16
N ASP A 6 -0.17 -28.93 1.79
CA ASP A 6 -1.50 -29.52 1.58
C ASP A 6 -1.81 -29.60 0.07
N SER A 7 -2.38 -30.73 -0.37
CA SER A 7 -2.80 -30.93 -1.75
C SER A 7 -4.02 -30.09 -2.14
N ARG A 8 -4.76 -29.55 -1.16
CA ARG A 8 -5.92 -28.67 -1.35
C ARG A 8 -5.44 -27.26 -1.67
N GLY A 9 -5.40 -26.96 -2.95
CA GLY A 9 -4.91 -25.70 -3.52
C GLY A 9 -5.73 -24.49 -3.06
N TYR A 10 -7.05 -24.64 -2.95
CA TYR A 10 -7.97 -23.58 -2.56
C TYR A 10 -7.68 -23.02 -1.15
N LEU A 11 -7.06 -23.78 -0.25
CA LEU A 11 -6.72 -23.29 1.09
C LEU A 11 -5.71 -22.13 1.06
N TYR A 12 -4.82 -22.13 0.07
CA TYR A 12 -3.82 -21.07 -0.11
C TYR A 12 -4.41 -19.81 -0.77
N GLU A 13 -5.68 -19.84 -1.16
CA GLU A 13 -6.40 -18.68 -1.69
C GLU A 13 -7.16 -17.91 -0.59
N ILE A 14 -7.19 -18.43 0.64
CA ILE A 14 -7.99 -17.84 1.74
C ILE A 14 -7.27 -16.65 2.39
N VAL A 15 -6.03 -16.85 2.84
CA VAL A 15 -5.32 -15.86 3.69
C VAL A 15 -4.49 -14.88 2.87
N ALA A 16 -3.76 -15.37 1.87
CA ALA A 16 -2.88 -14.56 1.04
C ALA A 16 -2.93 -15.07 -0.41
N ASN A 17 -3.86 -14.54 -1.19
CA ASN A 17 -4.17 -15.08 -2.49
C ASN A 17 -3.21 -14.56 -3.57
N GLY A 18 -2.20 -15.36 -3.90
CA GLY A 18 -1.23 -15.04 -4.94
C GLY A 18 -1.75 -15.16 -6.37
N ARG A 19 -2.95 -15.71 -6.61
CA ARG A 19 -3.52 -15.91 -7.96
C ARG A 19 -4.25 -14.66 -8.45
N ASN A 20 -5.14 -14.12 -7.62
CA ASN A 20 -5.99 -12.98 -7.98
C ASN A 20 -6.15 -11.96 -6.86
N CYS A 21 -5.44 -12.10 -5.75
CA CYS A 21 -5.47 -11.15 -4.63
C CYS A 21 -6.82 -10.99 -3.92
N ILE A 22 -7.80 -11.86 -4.14
CA ILE A 22 -9.04 -11.87 -3.33
C ILE A 22 -8.80 -12.78 -2.12
N ASP A 23 -8.70 -12.19 -0.92
CA ASP A 23 -8.42 -12.88 0.34
C ASP A 23 -9.07 -12.17 1.53
N VAL A 24 -9.15 -12.87 2.66
CA VAL A 24 -9.84 -12.38 3.86
C VAL A 24 -9.14 -11.20 4.54
N ASP A 25 -7.84 -11.02 4.29
CA ASP A 25 -7.08 -9.84 4.74
C ASP A 25 -7.69 -8.55 4.18
N LYS A 26 -7.95 -8.50 2.86
CA LYS A 26 -8.59 -7.35 2.20
C LYS A 26 -10.01 -7.10 2.68
N PHE A 27 -10.77 -8.17 2.90
CA PHE A 27 -12.14 -8.03 3.39
C PHE A 27 -12.17 -7.34 4.75
N ASP A 28 -11.26 -7.73 5.66
CA ASP A 28 -11.18 -7.12 6.99
C ASP A 28 -10.69 -5.68 6.93
N TYR A 29 -9.49 -5.42 6.37
CA TYR A 29 -8.90 -4.09 6.49
C TYR A 29 -9.71 -3.04 5.72
N LEU A 30 -10.27 -3.37 4.53
CA LEU A 30 -11.09 -2.41 3.78
C LEU A 30 -12.37 -2.06 4.54
N ALA A 31 -13.03 -3.05 5.16
CA ALA A 31 -14.23 -2.79 5.95
C ALA A 31 -13.91 -2.00 7.23
N ARG A 32 -12.86 -2.42 7.96
CA ARG A 32 -12.39 -1.81 9.20
C ARG A 32 -11.96 -0.36 8.99
N ASP A 33 -11.14 -0.08 7.99
CA ASP A 33 -10.61 1.26 7.77
C ASP A 33 -11.71 2.23 7.34
N MET A 34 -12.61 1.79 6.47
CA MET A 34 -13.76 2.61 6.07
C MET A 34 -14.66 2.93 7.25
N LEU A 35 -14.89 1.97 8.14
CA LEU A 35 -15.66 2.20 9.35
C LEU A 35 -15.00 3.26 10.24
N ASN A 36 -13.68 3.17 10.45
CA ASN A 36 -12.94 4.10 11.29
C ASN A 36 -12.82 5.52 10.67
N LEU A 37 -12.78 5.63 9.35
CA LEU A 37 -12.62 6.92 8.65
C LEU A 37 -13.94 7.61 8.35
N PHE A 38 -14.98 6.85 7.98
CA PHE A 38 -16.22 7.38 7.42
C PHE A 38 -17.48 6.95 8.18
N GLY A 39 -17.34 6.06 9.17
CA GLY A 39 -18.47 5.46 9.87
C GLY A 39 -19.28 4.51 8.99
N LEU A 40 -20.43 4.08 9.50
CA LEU A 40 -21.28 3.03 8.89
C LEU A 40 -21.82 3.36 7.49
N ARG A 41 -21.76 4.62 7.04
CA ARG A 41 -22.39 5.04 5.78
C ARG A 41 -21.64 4.61 4.52
N LYS A 42 -20.37 4.22 4.64
CA LYS A 42 -19.51 3.89 3.48
C LYS A 42 -18.85 2.52 3.58
N VAL A 43 -19.23 1.69 4.55
CA VAL A 43 -18.64 0.35 4.69
C VAL A 43 -19.12 -0.54 3.55
N PHE A 44 -18.18 -1.20 2.88
CA PHE A 44 -18.49 -2.22 1.88
C PHE A 44 -18.75 -3.55 2.57
N ASP A 45 -19.83 -4.22 2.17
CA ASP A 45 -20.18 -5.54 2.68
C ASP A 45 -19.69 -6.63 1.72
N PHE A 46 -18.61 -7.30 2.10
CA PHE A 46 -18.04 -8.42 1.35
C PHE A 46 -18.74 -9.75 1.64
N SER A 47 -19.81 -9.76 2.45
CA SER A 47 -20.56 -10.99 2.80
C SER A 47 -21.03 -11.74 1.56
N ARG A 48 -21.41 -11.03 0.49
CA ARG A 48 -21.80 -11.63 -0.79
C ARG A 48 -20.69 -12.46 -1.41
N LEU A 49 -19.43 -12.00 -1.38
CA LEU A 49 -18.30 -12.76 -1.89
C LEU A 49 -18.09 -14.05 -1.09
N THR A 50 -18.30 -13.99 0.23
CA THR A 50 -18.22 -15.16 1.13
C THR A 50 -19.40 -16.12 0.95
N MET A 51 -20.59 -15.62 0.64
CA MET A 51 -21.80 -16.44 0.42
C MET A 51 -21.83 -17.10 -0.96
N PHE A 52 -21.33 -16.40 -1.98
CA PHE A 52 -21.43 -16.82 -3.39
C PHE A 52 -20.11 -17.35 -3.97
N ASN A 53 -19.28 -18.00 -3.15
CA ASN A 53 -18.11 -18.76 -3.63
C ASN A 53 -18.32 -20.28 -3.51
N ARG A 54 -17.56 -21.04 -4.31
CA ARG A 54 -17.50 -22.50 -4.30
C ARG A 54 -16.09 -22.97 -4.65
N VAL A 55 -15.74 -24.18 -4.24
CA VAL A 55 -14.51 -24.83 -4.71
C VAL A 55 -14.81 -25.67 -5.95
N ILE A 56 -14.13 -25.39 -7.06
CA ILE A 56 -14.20 -26.13 -8.33
C ILE A 56 -12.77 -26.37 -8.79
N ASP A 57 -12.43 -27.63 -9.12
CA ASP A 57 -11.08 -28.03 -9.53
C ASP A 57 -9.96 -27.48 -8.61
N ASN A 58 -10.18 -27.59 -7.29
CA ASN A 58 -9.22 -27.19 -6.27
C ASN A 58 -8.92 -25.67 -6.19
N GLU A 59 -9.81 -24.82 -6.72
CA GLU A 59 -9.73 -23.35 -6.69
C GLU A 59 -11.02 -22.73 -6.15
N ILE A 60 -10.90 -21.58 -5.48
CA ILE A 60 -12.06 -20.77 -5.10
C ILE A 60 -12.59 -20.06 -6.35
N CYS A 61 -13.87 -20.30 -6.65
CA CYS A 61 -14.60 -19.72 -7.76
C CYS A 61 -15.79 -18.90 -7.24
N TYR A 62 -16.14 -17.83 -7.95
CA TYR A 62 -17.22 -16.92 -7.56
C TYR A 62 -18.41 -17.00 -8.50
N HIS A 63 -19.63 -16.82 -7.98
CA HIS A 63 -20.81 -16.80 -8.85
C HIS A 63 -20.79 -15.56 -9.74
N THR A 64 -21.27 -15.65 -10.98
CA THR A 64 -21.33 -14.51 -11.91
C THR A 64 -22.08 -13.30 -11.35
N SER A 65 -23.03 -13.51 -10.44
CA SER A 65 -23.81 -12.42 -9.81
C SER A 65 -23.02 -11.53 -8.87
N VAL A 66 -21.79 -11.90 -8.48
CA VAL A 66 -20.92 -11.09 -7.61
C VAL A 66 -19.73 -10.49 -8.36
N ASN A 67 -19.76 -10.52 -9.68
CA ASN A 67 -18.69 -9.98 -10.51
C ASN A 67 -18.47 -8.47 -10.26
N LEU A 68 -19.56 -7.69 -10.18
CA LEU A 68 -19.46 -6.26 -9.84
C LEU A 68 -18.91 -6.04 -8.42
N ASP A 69 -19.32 -6.87 -7.45
CA ASP A 69 -18.82 -6.80 -6.08
C ASP A 69 -17.27 -6.96 -6.03
N ILE A 70 -16.70 -7.81 -6.91
CA ILE A 70 -15.25 -8.00 -7.03
C ILE A 70 -14.56 -6.73 -7.58
N TYR A 71 -15.11 -6.14 -8.64
CA TYR A 71 -14.57 -4.89 -9.20
C TYR A 71 -14.63 -3.74 -8.19
N ASP A 72 -15.75 -3.63 -7.47
CA ASP A 72 -15.94 -2.62 -6.43
C ASP A 72 -14.92 -2.76 -5.31
N MET A 73 -14.59 -3.99 -4.89
CA MET A 73 -13.52 -4.25 -3.91
C MET A 73 -12.16 -3.69 -4.38
N PHE A 74 -11.75 -3.97 -5.62
CA PHE A 74 -10.47 -3.47 -6.14
C PHE A 74 -10.48 -1.95 -6.35
N GLN A 75 -11.60 -1.39 -6.79
CA GLN A 75 -11.78 0.05 -6.94
C GLN A 75 -11.69 0.75 -5.58
N GLN A 76 -12.33 0.19 -4.56
CA GLN A 76 -12.26 0.69 -3.20
C GLN A 76 -10.83 0.65 -2.66
N ARG A 77 -10.12 -0.47 -2.84
CA ARG A 77 -8.70 -0.56 -2.48
C ARG A 77 -7.89 0.54 -3.16
N TYR A 78 -8.07 0.74 -4.46
CA TYR A 78 -7.39 1.81 -5.19
C TYR A 78 -7.67 3.20 -4.58
N GLN A 79 -8.94 3.50 -4.29
CA GLN A 79 -9.33 4.77 -3.67
C GLN A 79 -8.69 4.97 -2.29
N MET A 80 -8.67 3.92 -1.45
CA MET A 80 -8.05 3.95 -0.13
C MET A 80 -6.55 4.23 -0.23
N HIS A 81 -5.83 3.58 -1.14
CA HIS A 81 -4.41 3.87 -1.36
C HIS A 81 -4.17 5.27 -1.92
N LYS A 82 -5.00 5.75 -2.85
CA LYS A 82 -4.86 7.07 -3.49
C LYS A 82 -5.14 8.21 -2.50
N GLN A 83 -6.15 8.07 -1.66
CA GLN A 83 -6.68 9.18 -0.86
C GLN A 83 -6.24 9.15 0.61
N ILE A 84 -6.06 7.96 1.18
CA ILE A 84 -5.86 7.78 2.62
C ILE A 84 -4.43 7.30 2.90
N TYR A 85 -4.06 6.11 2.43
CA TYR A 85 -2.79 5.49 2.82
C TYR A 85 -1.57 6.24 2.28
N ASN A 86 -1.68 6.88 1.11
CA ASN A 86 -0.63 7.74 0.56
C ASN A 86 -0.96 9.23 0.71
N HIS A 87 -1.79 9.62 1.69
CA HIS A 87 -2.09 11.03 1.89
C HIS A 87 -0.81 11.82 2.18
N ARG A 88 -0.55 12.88 1.41
CA ARG A 88 0.69 13.67 1.44
C ARG A 88 1.15 14.10 2.84
N LYS A 89 0.24 14.54 3.72
CA LYS A 89 0.61 14.93 5.10
C LYS A 89 0.84 13.72 6.01
N GLY A 90 0.28 12.55 5.68
CA GLY A 90 0.61 11.27 6.33
C GLY A 90 2.02 10.82 5.93
N LYS A 91 2.33 10.85 4.62
CA LYS A 91 3.68 10.58 4.09
C LYS A 91 4.75 11.48 4.70
N ALA A 92 4.49 12.79 4.85
CA ALA A 92 5.41 13.70 5.51
C ALA A 92 5.71 13.28 6.97
N VAL A 93 4.68 12.88 7.73
CA VAL A 93 4.85 12.36 9.10
C VAL A 93 5.63 11.05 9.11
N GLU A 94 5.34 10.13 8.18
CA GLU A 94 6.08 8.87 8.05
C GLU A 94 7.56 9.12 7.79
N PHE A 95 7.92 10.01 6.87
CA PHE A 95 9.33 10.36 6.61
C PHE A 95 10.02 10.95 7.83
N MET A 96 9.37 11.88 8.55
CA MET A 96 9.94 12.43 9.79
C MET A 96 10.15 11.37 10.88
N ILE A 97 9.25 10.38 10.99
CA ILE A 97 9.41 9.28 11.95
C ILE A 97 10.57 8.37 11.51
N CYS A 98 10.67 8.03 10.23
CA CYS A 98 11.78 7.25 9.68
C CYS A 98 13.13 7.93 9.93
N ASP A 99 13.25 9.22 9.64
CA ASP A 99 14.47 10.00 9.88
C ASP A 99 14.83 10.05 11.37
N ALA A 100 13.83 10.24 12.24
CA ALA A 100 14.05 10.20 13.69
C ALA A 100 14.55 8.81 14.16
N MET A 101 14.00 7.73 13.60
CA MET A 101 14.46 6.37 13.89
C MET A 101 15.87 6.12 13.35
N LEU A 102 16.22 6.61 12.17
CA LEU A 102 17.57 6.51 11.62
C LEU A 102 18.60 7.25 12.48
N LEU A 103 18.26 8.46 12.94
CA LEU A 103 19.10 9.22 13.87
C LEU A 103 19.27 8.51 15.22
N ALA A 104 18.25 7.77 15.66
CA ALA A 104 18.26 7.05 16.93
C ALA A 104 18.86 5.64 16.86
N ASP A 105 19.05 5.08 15.66
CA ASP A 105 19.41 3.68 15.45
C ASP A 105 20.71 3.28 16.16
N ARG A 106 21.72 4.16 16.14
CA ARG A 106 23.02 3.89 16.77
C ARG A 106 22.92 3.64 18.28
N GLU A 107 22.02 4.34 18.97
CA GLU A 107 21.83 4.18 20.42
C GLU A 107 20.81 3.09 20.74
N LEU A 108 19.70 3.05 20.00
CA LEU A 108 18.57 2.17 20.30
C LEU A 108 18.63 0.80 19.63
N GLY A 109 19.54 0.60 18.66
CA GLY A 109 19.69 -0.67 17.95
C GLY A 109 18.44 -1.10 17.18
N ILE A 110 17.72 -0.14 16.58
CA ILE A 110 16.41 -0.36 15.94
C ILE A 110 16.53 -1.38 14.82
N CYS A 111 17.47 -1.17 13.89
CA CYS A 111 17.71 -2.09 12.78
C CYS A 111 18.14 -3.48 13.27
N ALA A 112 19.01 -3.53 14.28
CA ALA A 112 19.49 -4.79 14.86
C ALA A 112 18.35 -5.61 15.49
N SER A 113 17.37 -4.95 16.12
CA SER A 113 16.22 -5.61 16.75
C SER A 113 15.33 -6.37 15.75
N THR A 114 15.41 -6.07 14.46
CA THR A 114 14.64 -6.77 13.40
C THR A 114 15.18 -8.16 13.07
N GLN A 115 16.39 -8.50 13.53
CA GLN A 115 17.09 -9.72 13.13
C GLN A 115 16.64 -10.97 13.90
N THR A 116 15.98 -10.80 15.05
CA THR A 116 15.50 -11.93 15.86
C THR A 116 14.04 -11.72 16.27
N PRO A 117 13.20 -12.77 16.31
CA PRO A 117 11.85 -12.65 16.85
C PRO A 117 11.82 -12.18 18.32
N GLN A 118 12.84 -12.53 19.10
CA GLN A 118 12.96 -12.22 20.52
C GLN A 118 13.10 -10.72 20.76
N ASP A 119 13.81 -10.02 19.88
CA ASP A 119 13.98 -8.57 19.97
C ASP A 119 12.85 -7.84 19.23
N PHE A 120 12.47 -8.34 18.04
CA PHE A 120 11.47 -7.71 17.18
C PHE A 120 10.10 -7.57 17.85
N GLN A 121 9.71 -8.50 18.72
CA GLN A 121 8.43 -8.41 19.45
C GLN A 121 8.30 -7.14 20.32
N PHE A 122 9.42 -6.52 20.72
CA PHE A 122 9.43 -5.29 21.51
C PHE A 122 9.56 -4.03 20.65
N LEU A 123 9.91 -4.18 19.37
CA LEU A 123 9.95 -3.08 18.41
C LEU A 123 8.50 -2.71 18.04
N THR A 124 7.97 -1.74 18.75
CA THR A 124 6.61 -1.22 18.59
C THR A 124 6.63 0.30 18.43
N ASP A 125 5.48 0.92 18.22
CA ASP A 125 5.30 2.38 18.18
C ASP A 125 5.87 3.09 19.43
N HIS A 126 6.09 2.37 20.53
CA HIS A 126 6.77 2.87 21.72
C HIS A 126 8.19 3.40 21.45
N VAL A 127 8.83 3.01 20.35
CA VAL A 127 10.14 3.54 19.94
C VAL A 127 10.11 5.07 19.82
N VAL A 128 9.00 5.64 19.32
CA VAL A 128 8.82 7.09 19.20
C VAL A 128 8.85 7.74 20.58
N HIS A 129 8.12 7.16 21.54
CA HIS A 129 8.12 7.64 22.93
C HIS A 129 9.46 7.45 23.63
N SER A 130 10.18 6.37 23.32
CA SER A 130 11.52 6.11 23.87
C SER A 130 12.51 7.19 23.44
N ILE A 131 12.45 7.62 22.17
CA ILE A 131 13.23 8.75 21.66
C ILE A 131 12.81 10.04 22.38
N GLU A 132 11.51 10.36 22.40
CA GLU A 132 10.96 11.58 23.02
C GLU A 132 11.35 11.72 24.51
N ALA A 133 11.33 10.61 25.26
CA ALA A 133 11.62 10.58 26.69
C ALA A 133 13.12 10.47 27.03
N SER A 134 13.97 10.16 26.04
CA SER A 134 15.41 10.04 26.28
C SER A 134 16.02 11.35 26.74
N LYS A 135 16.98 11.26 27.67
CA LYS A 135 17.81 12.37 28.14
C LYS A 135 19.20 12.37 27.52
N SER A 136 19.49 11.41 26.66
CA SER A 136 20.79 11.24 26.02
C SER A 136 21.05 12.36 25.00
N ASP A 137 22.25 12.93 25.01
CA ASP A 137 22.63 13.97 24.04
C ASP A 137 22.72 13.41 22.62
N THR A 138 23.05 12.12 22.46
CA THR A 138 23.10 11.45 21.15
C THR A 138 21.74 11.31 20.48
N LEU A 139 20.63 11.43 21.22
CA LEU A 139 19.27 11.45 20.68
C LEU A 139 18.67 12.86 20.55
N ALA A 140 19.47 13.92 20.73
CA ALA A 140 18.98 15.30 20.69
C ALA A 140 18.33 15.66 19.35
N ASP A 141 18.96 15.29 18.23
CA ASP A 141 18.46 15.61 16.89
C ASP A 141 17.16 14.84 16.57
N ALA A 142 17.11 13.55 16.91
CA ALA A 142 15.90 12.73 16.77
C ALA A 142 14.73 13.31 17.59
N ARG A 143 14.99 13.74 18.83
CA ARG A 143 13.99 14.42 19.68
C ARG A 143 13.53 15.75 19.08
N ALA A 144 14.46 16.54 18.55
CA ALA A 144 14.14 17.83 17.94
C ALA A 144 13.22 17.63 16.73
N LEU A 145 13.48 16.62 15.90
CA LEU A 145 12.65 16.28 14.74
C LEU A 145 11.24 15.82 15.14
N LEU A 146 11.12 14.92 16.12
CA LEU A 146 9.81 14.50 16.64
C LEU A 146 9.04 15.67 17.27
N LYS A 147 9.74 16.60 17.93
CA LYS A 147 9.13 17.81 18.49
C LYS A 147 8.56 18.73 17.39
N ARG A 148 9.26 18.90 16.27
CA ARG A 148 8.74 19.59 15.08
C ARG A 148 7.48 18.91 14.55
N MET A 149 7.53 17.59 14.39
CA MET A 149 6.38 16.79 13.94
C MET A 149 5.15 17.00 14.84
N ARG A 150 5.32 16.95 16.17
CA ARG A 150 4.25 17.19 17.16
C ARG A 150 3.67 18.61 17.09
N ARG A 151 4.50 19.60 16.75
CA ARG A 151 4.07 21.00 16.50
C ARG A 151 3.44 21.22 15.13
N ARG A 152 3.35 20.16 14.31
CA ARG A 152 2.88 20.22 12.93
C ARG A 152 3.77 21.04 12.00
N GLU A 153 5.03 21.21 12.36
CA GLU A 153 6.10 21.77 11.52
C GLU A 153 6.65 20.65 10.61
N LEU A 154 5.76 20.12 9.76
CA LEU A 154 6.02 18.96 8.91
C LEU A 154 6.92 19.31 7.72
N TYR A 155 7.52 18.29 7.10
CA TYR A 155 8.08 18.45 5.75
C TYR A 155 6.99 18.91 4.77
N GLU A 156 7.35 19.79 3.86
CA GLU A 156 6.43 20.35 2.89
C GLU A 156 6.40 19.53 1.62
N PHE A 157 5.19 19.36 1.10
CA PHE A 157 4.99 18.67 -0.16
C PHE A 157 5.33 19.62 -1.30
N ILE A 158 6.22 19.20 -2.19
CA ILE A 158 6.66 20.00 -3.33
C ILE A 158 5.79 19.69 -4.54
N ASP A 159 5.83 18.45 -5.04
CA ASP A 159 5.05 18.03 -6.21
C ASP A 159 4.84 16.52 -6.28
N GLU A 160 3.83 16.09 -7.05
CA GLU A 160 3.52 14.70 -7.42
C GLU A 160 3.10 14.63 -8.89
N TYR A 161 3.69 13.70 -9.63
CA TYR A 161 3.25 13.39 -10.99
C TYR A 161 3.00 11.90 -11.18
N LEU A 162 2.01 11.59 -12.01
CA LEU A 162 1.63 10.22 -12.36
C LEU A 162 2.37 9.77 -13.61
N LEU A 163 3.04 8.62 -13.52
CA LEU A 163 3.74 7.98 -14.61
C LEU A 163 2.97 6.74 -15.10
N PRO A 164 2.53 6.73 -16.37
CA PRO A 164 2.05 5.53 -17.02
C PRO A 164 3.14 4.44 -17.07
N PRO A 165 2.80 3.15 -16.93
CA PRO A 165 3.77 2.05 -16.94
C PRO A 165 4.66 2.04 -18.20
N ASP A 166 4.11 2.42 -19.35
CA ASP A 166 4.81 2.48 -20.63
C ASP A 166 5.90 3.57 -20.69
N LEU A 167 5.78 4.62 -19.88
CA LEU A 167 6.75 5.72 -19.81
C LEU A 167 7.79 5.53 -18.69
N MET A 168 7.58 4.60 -17.75
CA MET A 168 8.50 4.38 -16.62
C MET A 168 9.93 4.02 -17.04
N SER A 169 10.11 3.34 -18.17
CA SER A 169 11.43 2.98 -18.69
C SER A 169 12.14 4.13 -19.42
N ARG A 170 11.40 5.19 -19.75
CA ARG A 170 11.85 6.30 -20.60
C ARG A 170 12.10 7.59 -19.84
N ILE A 171 11.48 7.75 -18.68
CA ILE A 171 11.63 8.94 -17.83
C ILE A 171 12.67 8.60 -16.75
N PRO A 172 13.81 9.31 -16.70
CA PRO A 172 14.79 9.13 -15.65
C PRO A 172 14.15 9.48 -14.30
N ARG A 173 14.48 8.68 -13.27
CA ARG A 173 14.07 9.01 -11.90
C ARG A 173 14.90 10.19 -11.44
N PHE A 174 14.23 11.25 -10.99
CA PHE A 174 14.92 12.41 -10.44
C PHE A 174 15.58 12.03 -9.13
N THR A 175 16.81 12.51 -8.94
CA THR A 175 17.54 12.40 -7.68
C THR A 175 17.42 13.70 -6.89
N SER A 176 17.64 13.66 -5.57
CA SER A 176 17.63 14.89 -4.77
C SER A 176 18.77 15.83 -5.18
N GLU A 177 19.88 15.30 -5.67
CA GLU A 177 20.99 16.06 -6.24
C GLU A 177 20.59 16.85 -7.49
N GLU A 178 19.84 16.23 -8.40
CA GLU A 178 19.34 16.90 -9.61
C GLU A 178 18.33 17.99 -9.28
N LEU A 179 17.51 17.82 -8.25
CA LEU A 179 16.53 18.83 -7.82
C LEU A 179 17.19 20.00 -7.08
N ALA A 180 18.18 19.72 -6.23
CA ALA A 180 18.93 20.74 -5.50
C ALA A 180 19.79 21.61 -6.44
N THR A 181 20.31 21.05 -7.53
CA THR A 181 21.12 21.80 -8.52
C THR A 181 20.30 22.69 -9.44
N GLN A 182 19.00 22.42 -9.61
CA GLN A 182 18.10 23.22 -10.45
C GLN A 182 17.54 24.46 -9.73
N THR A 183 17.69 24.54 -8.40
CA THR A 183 17.12 25.61 -7.55
C THR A 183 18.19 26.64 -7.18
N SER A 184 18.59 27.47 -8.15
CA SER A 184 19.40 28.68 -7.88
C SER A 184 18.66 29.97 -8.24
N TYR A 185 17.34 29.99 -8.06
CA TYR A 185 16.55 31.21 -8.16
C TYR A 185 16.37 31.80 -6.75
N ASP A 186 16.60 33.10 -6.58
CA ASP A 186 16.47 33.87 -5.32
C ASP A 186 17.51 33.62 -4.20
N GLY A 187 18.64 32.98 -4.50
CA GLY A 187 19.78 32.90 -3.57
C GLY A 187 19.61 31.92 -2.40
N VAL A 188 18.51 31.17 -2.37
CA VAL A 188 18.37 29.99 -1.51
C VAL A 188 19.10 28.83 -2.18
N THR A 189 20.05 28.22 -1.47
CA THR A 189 20.73 27.00 -1.91
C THR A 189 20.17 25.83 -1.10
N LEU A 190 19.51 24.89 -1.76
CA LEU A 190 19.03 23.66 -1.13
C LEU A 190 20.17 22.63 -1.08
N ASP A 191 20.31 21.94 0.05
CA ASP A 191 21.16 20.76 0.13
C ASP A 191 20.35 19.55 -0.34
N PRO A 192 20.92 18.62 -1.13
CA PRO A 192 20.23 17.38 -1.50
C PRO A 192 19.63 16.62 -0.31
N LYS A 193 20.19 16.73 0.90
CA LYS A 193 19.63 16.12 2.12
C LYS A 193 18.30 16.75 2.58
N ASP A 194 17.98 17.95 2.10
CA ASP A 194 16.74 18.66 2.39
C ASP A 194 15.58 18.20 1.48
N ILE A 195 15.85 17.31 0.51
CA ILE A 195 14.87 16.83 -0.48
C ILE A 195 14.73 15.31 -0.39
N ILE A 196 13.51 14.85 -0.18
CA ILE A 196 13.13 13.44 -0.22
C ILE A 196 12.36 13.19 -1.52
N VAL A 197 12.91 12.31 -2.37
CA VAL A 197 12.21 11.79 -3.55
C VAL A 197 11.66 10.40 -3.22
N SER A 198 10.34 10.23 -3.38
CA SER A 198 9.64 8.99 -3.06
C SER A 198 8.87 8.46 -4.26
N ASP A 199 9.28 7.30 -4.75
CA ASP A 199 8.56 6.55 -5.77
C ASP A 199 7.53 5.60 -5.14
N GLY A 200 6.27 5.74 -5.53
CA GLY A 200 5.18 4.84 -5.16
C GLY A 200 4.56 4.15 -6.37
N ARG A 201 3.92 3.00 -6.14
CA ARG A 201 3.08 2.30 -7.13
C ARG A 201 1.65 2.20 -6.62
N LEU A 202 0.70 2.61 -7.44
CA LEU A 202 -0.73 2.42 -7.23
C LEU A 202 -1.22 1.41 -8.25
N ASN A 203 -1.72 0.27 -7.77
CA ASN A 203 -2.29 -0.76 -8.63
C ASN A 203 -3.40 -1.54 -7.90
N TYR A 204 -4.02 -2.49 -8.60
CA TYR A 204 -5.00 -3.42 -8.03
C TYR A 204 -4.36 -4.58 -7.24
N ASN A 205 -3.21 -4.33 -6.60
CA ASN A 205 -2.41 -5.31 -5.84
C ASN A 205 -1.79 -6.45 -6.68
N PHE A 206 -1.84 -6.37 -8.01
CA PHE A 206 -1.38 -7.44 -8.89
C PHE A 206 -0.39 -6.95 -9.95
N LYS A 207 0.62 -6.18 -9.50
CA LYS A 207 1.65 -5.57 -10.35
C LYS A 207 1.00 -4.72 -11.45
N ASP A 208 1.20 -5.09 -12.71
CA ASP A 208 0.69 -4.40 -13.90
C ASP A 208 -0.48 -5.15 -14.56
N GLN A 209 -0.97 -6.22 -13.93
CA GLN A 209 -2.04 -7.07 -14.44
C GLN A 209 -3.36 -6.80 -13.70
N ASN A 210 -4.47 -7.02 -14.39
CA ASN A 210 -5.79 -6.96 -13.77
C ASN A 210 -6.05 -8.27 -13.00
N PRO A 211 -6.17 -8.23 -11.65
CA PRO A 211 -6.40 -9.44 -10.87
C PRO A 211 -7.71 -10.14 -11.24
N VAL A 212 -8.70 -9.40 -11.75
CA VAL A 212 -10.00 -9.96 -12.14
C VAL A 212 -9.88 -10.93 -13.32
N ASP A 213 -8.88 -10.76 -14.18
CA ASP A 213 -8.64 -11.67 -15.31
C ASP A 213 -8.30 -13.09 -14.80
N ASN A 214 -7.71 -13.19 -13.61
CA ASN A 214 -7.36 -14.45 -12.96
C ASN A 214 -8.46 -14.98 -12.03
N VAL A 215 -9.65 -14.38 -12.02
CA VAL A 215 -10.79 -14.86 -11.25
C VAL A 215 -11.56 -15.92 -12.03
N SER A 216 -11.82 -17.04 -11.38
CA SER A 216 -12.65 -18.11 -11.91
C SER A 216 -14.10 -17.93 -11.46
N PHE A 217 -15.03 -18.02 -12.40
CA PHE A 217 -16.46 -17.86 -12.20
C PHE A 217 -17.23 -19.14 -12.45
N TYR A 218 -18.40 -19.27 -11.82
CA TYR A 218 -19.42 -20.30 -12.12
C TYR A 218 -20.80 -19.64 -12.24
N ALA A 219 -21.76 -20.31 -12.88
CA ALA A 219 -23.10 -19.77 -13.13
C ALA A 219 -24.20 -20.71 -12.64
N SER A 220 -25.40 -20.20 -12.42
CA SER A 220 -26.52 -21.00 -11.89
C SER A 220 -26.94 -22.18 -12.76
N ASN A 221 -26.65 -22.13 -14.07
CA ASN A 221 -26.93 -23.21 -15.01
C ASN A 221 -25.94 -24.38 -14.92
N ASP A 222 -24.74 -24.14 -14.38
CA ASP A 222 -23.73 -25.17 -14.11
C ASP A 222 -22.85 -24.77 -12.92
N LEU A 223 -23.05 -25.47 -11.79
CA LEU A 223 -22.37 -25.20 -10.53
C LEU A 223 -21.02 -25.93 -10.38
N ASN A 224 -20.64 -26.74 -11.36
CA ASN A 224 -19.46 -27.61 -11.29
C ASN A 224 -18.40 -27.27 -12.34
N SER A 225 -18.68 -26.38 -13.29
CA SER A 225 -17.67 -25.86 -14.22
C SER A 225 -17.26 -24.44 -13.86
N LYS A 226 -15.98 -24.14 -14.12
CA LYS A 226 -15.41 -22.81 -13.96
C LYS A 226 -15.02 -22.22 -15.31
N PHE A 227 -15.13 -20.91 -15.43
CA PHE A 227 -14.73 -20.15 -16.61
C PHE A 227 -14.22 -18.76 -16.21
N HIS A 228 -13.61 -18.05 -17.16
CA HIS A 228 -13.20 -16.65 -16.98
C HIS A 228 -14.16 -15.73 -17.73
N ILE A 229 -14.41 -14.54 -17.19
CA ILE A 229 -15.24 -13.52 -17.83
C ILE A 229 -14.33 -12.39 -18.33
N PRO A 230 -14.27 -12.14 -19.65
CA PRO A 230 -13.57 -10.98 -20.18
C PRO A 230 -14.16 -9.68 -19.65
N LYS A 231 -13.30 -8.71 -19.32
CA LYS A 231 -13.70 -7.41 -18.78
C LYS A 231 -14.78 -6.71 -19.62
N GLU A 232 -14.70 -6.81 -20.95
CA GLU A 232 -15.61 -6.18 -21.90
C GLU A 232 -17.04 -6.72 -21.79
N GLN A 233 -17.21 -7.96 -21.32
CA GLN A 233 -18.51 -8.57 -21.08
C GLN A 233 -19.14 -8.11 -19.75
N VAL A 234 -18.37 -7.48 -18.87
CA VAL A 234 -18.84 -7.00 -17.56
C VAL A 234 -19.21 -5.53 -17.62
N SER A 235 -18.29 -4.68 -18.07
CA SER A 235 -18.54 -3.25 -18.25
C SER A 235 -17.45 -2.62 -19.11
N LEU A 236 -17.89 -1.79 -20.06
CA LEU A 236 -17.01 -0.95 -20.87
C LEU A 236 -16.48 0.27 -20.10
N LEU A 237 -16.97 0.52 -18.88
CA LEU A 237 -16.56 1.66 -18.04
C LEU A 237 -15.45 1.32 -17.04
N PHE A 238 -14.94 0.09 -17.04
CA PHE A 238 -13.84 -0.29 -16.16
C PHE A 238 -12.48 0.22 -16.67
N PRO A 239 -11.52 0.54 -15.78
CA PRO A 239 -10.22 1.12 -16.16
C PRO A 239 -9.45 0.25 -17.15
N GLU A 240 -8.98 0.82 -18.25
CA GLU A 240 -8.09 0.13 -19.21
C GLU A 240 -6.70 -0.16 -18.62
N LYS A 241 -6.21 0.74 -17.76
CA LYS A 241 -4.97 0.56 -17.00
C LYS A 241 -5.28 0.40 -15.51
N VAL A 242 -4.71 -0.62 -14.89
CA VAL A 242 -4.91 -0.97 -13.47
C VAL A 242 -3.66 -0.74 -12.62
N SER A 243 -2.60 -0.18 -13.20
CA SER A 243 -1.40 0.26 -12.51
C SER A 243 -0.93 1.62 -13.00
N GLY A 244 -0.32 2.37 -12.08
CA GLY A 244 0.39 3.62 -12.32
C GLY A 244 1.43 3.84 -11.23
N SER A 245 2.51 4.52 -11.57
CA SER A 245 3.50 4.95 -10.58
C SER A 245 3.33 6.43 -10.30
N PHE A 246 3.70 6.87 -9.11
CA PHE A 246 3.83 8.29 -8.81
C PHE A 246 5.19 8.54 -8.18
N SER A 247 5.78 9.68 -8.47
CA SER A 247 6.97 10.17 -7.78
C SER A 247 6.57 11.46 -7.09
N SER A 248 6.86 11.55 -5.79
CA SER A 248 6.60 12.74 -5.00
C SER A 248 7.90 13.29 -4.41
N ALA A 249 8.05 14.60 -4.41
CA ALA A 249 9.13 15.31 -3.73
C ALA A 249 8.59 15.99 -2.46
N VAL A 250 9.34 15.87 -1.36
CA VAL A 250 9.03 16.45 -0.05
C VAL A 250 10.29 17.09 0.52
N GLY A 251 10.20 18.29 1.10
CA GLY A 251 11.35 19.01 1.69
C GLY A 251 10.94 20.02 2.75
#